data_AF-A0A963QXK7-F1
#
_entry.id   AF-A0A963QXK7-F1
#
_cell.length_a   1.000
_cell.length_b   1.000
_cell.length_c   1.000
_cell.angle_alpha   90.00
_cell.angle_beta   90.00
_cell.angle_gamma   90.00
#
_symmetry.space_group_name_H-M   'P 1'
#
loop_
_entity.id
_entity.type
_entity.pdbx_description
1 polymer ?
#
loop_
_entity_poly.entity_id
_entity_poly.type
_entity_poly.pdbx_seq_one_letter_code
_entity_poly.pdbx_strand_id
1 'polypeptide(L)'
;AAFSNEAGVGSAAIAHSAVRTKEPITEGMVSLLEPFIDTVVICTMTALVIVITGVLVTDAQTGLYVWDAEAGRVATLGDVSGVELTSAAFGTNITWFPYVLAVAVILFAFSTMISWSYYGLKAWTYMFGESKIAELIFKVMFCTFVVIGAAMNLGPVIDFSDAAIFSMAVVNIIGLYILMPIVKAELNSYLARLKSGEIRKFRA
;
A
#
# COMPACT_ATOMS: atom_id res chain seq x y z
N ALA A 1 -4.70 -3.59 5.81
CA ALA A 1 -4.69 -4.38 4.55
C ALA A 1 -4.81 -3.46 3.33
N ALA A 2 -5.89 -2.70 3.18
CA ALA A 2 -6.07 -1.79 2.03
C ALA A 2 -4.96 -0.73 1.89
N PHE A 3 -4.37 -0.25 2.99
CA PHE A 3 -3.22 0.65 2.98
C PHE A 3 -1.93 0.05 2.41
N SER A 4 -1.78 -1.27 2.54
CA SER A 4 -0.54 -1.95 2.16
C SER A 4 -0.54 -2.24 0.67
N ASN A 5 -1.67 -2.76 0.16
CA ASN A 5 -1.76 -3.24 -1.21
C ASN A 5 -2.62 -2.38 -2.15
N GLU A 6 -3.25 -1.32 -1.63
CA GLU A 6 -4.08 -0.38 -2.38
C GLU A 6 -5.21 -1.03 -3.21
N ALA A 7 -5.61 -2.25 -2.83
CA ALA A 7 -6.59 -3.02 -3.57
C ALA A 7 -7.96 -2.32 -3.55
N GLY A 8 -8.52 -2.11 -4.74
CA GLY A 8 -9.84 -1.49 -4.91
C GLY A 8 -9.84 0.04 -4.86
N VAL A 9 -8.73 0.69 -4.49
CA VAL A 9 -8.61 2.17 -4.40
C VAL A 9 -8.49 2.83 -5.78
N GLY A 10 -7.88 2.14 -6.74
CA GLY A 10 -7.71 2.60 -8.12
C GLY A 10 -6.44 3.43 -8.36
N SER A 11 -5.64 3.71 -7.32
CA SER A 11 -4.37 4.44 -7.39
C SER A 11 -3.29 3.70 -8.17
N ALA A 12 -3.10 2.39 -7.92
CA ALA A 12 -2.09 1.58 -8.61
C ALA A 12 -2.26 1.59 -10.14
N ALA A 13 -3.50 1.65 -10.65
CA ALA A 13 -3.78 1.74 -12.07
C ALA A 13 -3.20 3.01 -12.74
N ILE A 14 -3.00 4.09 -11.98
CA ILE A 14 -2.39 5.33 -12.47
C ILE A 14 -0.91 5.09 -12.82
N ALA A 15 -0.18 4.29 -12.03
CA ALA A 15 1.19 3.89 -12.34
C ALA A 15 1.23 2.94 -13.55
N HIS A 16 0.44 1.87 -13.49
CA HIS A 16 0.45 0.82 -14.52
C HIS A 16 -0.02 1.33 -15.89
N SER A 17 -0.87 2.35 -15.93
CA SER A 17 -1.29 3.00 -17.19
C SER A 17 -0.16 3.75 -17.91
N ALA A 18 0.92 4.10 -17.22
CA ALA A 18 2.09 4.74 -17.83
C ALA A 18 3.03 3.76 -18.56
N VAL A 19 2.84 2.45 -18.36
CA VAL A 19 3.68 1.42 -18.99
C VAL A 19 3.43 1.36 -20.50
N ARG A 20 4.50 1.25 -21.27
CA ARG A 20 4.44 1.08 -22.73
C ARG A 20 4.14 -0.38 -23.08
N THR A 21 2.87 -0.76 -23.00
CA THR A 21 2.38 -2.06 -23.48
C THR A 21 1.38 -1.89 -24.63
N LYS A 22 1.33 -2.88 -25.52
CA LYS A 22 0.25 -3.01 -26.52
C LYS A 22 -0.85 -3.96 -26.04
N GLU A 23 -0.64 -4.62 -24.90
CA GLU A 23 -1.51 -5.64 -24.34
C GLU A 23 -1.82 -5.27 -22.88
N PRO A 24 -2.86 -4.46 -22.59
CA PRO A 24 -3.17 -4.00 -21.23
C PRO A 24 -3.36 -5.13 -20.21
N ILE A 25 -3.81 -6.29 -20.69
CA ILE A 25 -3.99 -7.50 -19.87
C ILE A 25 -2.67 -8.00 -19.28
N THR A 26 -1.53 -7.80 -19.95
CA THR A 26 -0.23 -8.23 -19.38
C THR A 26 0.13 -7.41 -18.15
N GLU A 27 -0.04 -6.10 -18.20
CA GLU A 27 0.19 -5.22 -17.05
C GLU A 27 -0.81 -5.49 -15.94
N GLY A 28 -2.07 -5.77 -16.29
CA GLY A 28 -3.07 -6.23 -15.33
C GLY A 28 -2.69 -7.52 -14.60
N MET A 29 -1.95 -8.45 -15.25
CA MET A 29 -1.44 -9.65 -14.58
C MET A 29 -0.20 -9.37 -13.71
N VAL A 30 0.67 -8.46 -14.15
CA VAL A 30 1.87 -8.06 -13.38
C VAL A 30 1.46 -7.31 -12.11
N SER A 31 0.47 -6.41 -12.20
CA SER A 31 0.00 -5.64 -11.04
C SER A 31 -0.62 -6.51 -9.94
N LEU A 32 -1.13 -7.70 -10.26
CA LEU A 32 -1.61 -8.66 -9.26
C LEU A 32 -0.49 -9.23 -8.37
N LEU A 33 0.78 -9.15 -8.79
CA LEU A 33 1.90 -9.56 -7.97
C LEU A 33 2.17 -8.60 -6.81
N GLU A 34 1.83 -7.31 -6.96
CA GLU A 34 2.01 -6.29 -5.92
C GLU A 34 1.25 -6.65 -4.64
N PRO A 35 -0.08 -6.85 -4.64
CA PRO A 35 -0.83 -7.21 -3.44
C PRO A 35 -0.44 -8.59 -2.89
N PHE A 36 -0.02 -9.51 -3.75
CA PHE A 36 0.43 -10.84 -3.33
C PHE A 36 1.74 -10.75 -2.55
N ILE A 37 2.76 -10.10 -3.10
CA ILE A 37 4.07 -9.98 -2.45
C ILE A 37 3.90 -9.16 -1.17
N ASP A 38 3.26 -8.00 -1.24
CA ASP A 38 3.12 -7.11 -0.10
C ASP A 38 2.31 -7.73 1.04
N THR A 39 1.04 -8.08 0.80
CA THR A 39 0.16 -8.52 1.89
C THR A 39 0.34 -9.99 2.24
N VAL A 40 0.43 -10.88 1.25
CA VAL A 40 0.44 -12.33 1.52
C VAL A 40 1.81 -12.77 2.00
N VAL A 41 2.89 -12.23 1.42
CA VAL A 41 4.25 -12.62 1.80
C VAL A 41 4.80 -11.70 2.89
N ILE A 42 4.97 -10.40 2.61
CA ILE A 42 5.71 -9.50 3.51
C ILE A 42 4.94 -9.20 4.80
N CYS A 43 3.67 -8.79 4.74
CA CYS A 43 2.89 -8.52 5.95
C CYS A 43 2.73 -9.77 6.82
N THR A 44 2.51 -10.94 6.21
CA THR A 44 2.39 -12.20 6.95
C THR A 44 3.69 -12.56 7.66
N MET A 45 4.85 -12.41 7.00
CA MET A 45 6.15 -12.63 7.65
C MET A 45 6.35 -11.69 8.85
N THR A 46 6.05 -10.40 8.69
CA THR A 46 6.15 -9.42 9.79
C THR A 46 5.19 -9.77 10.94
N ALA A 47 3.95 -10.13 10.63
CA ALA A 47 2.96 -10.52 11.64
C ALA A 47 3.40 -11.78 12.40
N LEU A 48 3.93 -12.79 11.71
CA LEU A 48 4.45 -14.00 12.34
C LEU A 48 5.61 -13.69 13.29
N VAL A 49 6.53 -12.80 12.90
CA VAL A 49 7.62 -12.37 13.79
C VAL A 49 7.08 -11.70 15.04
N ILE A 50 6.14 -10.74 14.91
CA ILE A 50 5.52 -10.04 16.05
C ILE A 50 4.82 -11.02 17.00
N VAL A 51 4.14 -12.04 16.46
CA VAL A 51 3.40 -13.04 17.26
C VAL A 51 4.34 -13.98 18.01
N ILE A 52 5.46 -14.40 17.40
CA ILE A 52 6.36 -15.42 17.95
C ILE A 52 7.38 -14.82 18.93
N THR A 53 7.76 -13.55 18.79
CA THR A 53 8.82 -12.92 19.61
C THR A 53 8.40 -12.62 21.05
N GLY A 54 7.11 -12.73 21.37
CA GLY A 54 6.58 -12.47 22.71
C GLY A 54 6.52 -10.97 23.06
N VAL A 55 6.61 -10.08 22.05
CA VAL A 55 6.48 -8.63 22.27
C VAL A 55 5.04 -8.22 22.61
N LEU A 56 4.06 -9.06 22.22
CA LEU A 56 2.66 -8.93 22.59
C LEU A 56 2.45 -9.53 24.00
N VAL A 57 1.84 -8.77 24.89
CA VAL A 57 1.63 -9.19 26.28
C VAL A 57 0.56 -10.27 26.33
N THR A 58 0.91 -11.41 26.93
CA THR A 58 0.00 -12.52 27.21
C THR A 58 -0.20 -12.66 28.71
N ASP A 59 -1.43 -12.95 29.12
CA ASP A 59 -1.74 -13.30 30.50
C ASP A 59 -1.14 -14.68 30.84
N ALA A 60 -0.33 -14.73 31.89
CA ALA A 60 0.37 -15.93 32.32
C ALA A 60 -0.56 -17.06 32.81
N GLN A 61 -1.79 -16.74 33.22
CA GLN A 61 -2.74 -17.75 33.70
C GLN A 61 -3.60 -18.34 32.59
N THR A 62 -3.95 -17.54 31.58
CA THR A 62 -4.86 -17.94 30.51
C THR A 62 -4.16 -18.22 29.18
N GLY A 63 -2.93 -17.73 29.01
CA GLY A 63 -2.18 -17.79 27.74
C GLY A 63 -2.78 -16.91 26.64
N LEU A 64 -3.77 -16.07 26.96
CA LEU A 64 -4.44 -15.19 26.02
C LEU A 64 -3.75 -13.82 25.94
N TYR A 65 -3.84 -13.17 24.79
CA TYR A 65 -3.37 -11.80 24.62
C TYR A 65 -4.17 -10.83 25.48
N VAL A 66 -3.47 -9.92 26.15
CA VAL A 66 -4.08 -8.86 26.96
C VAL A 66 -4.54 -7.74 26.04
N TRP A 67 -5.81 -7.37 26.11
CA TRP A 67 -6.37 -6.24 25.36
C TRP A 67 -6.22 -4.94 26.15
N ASP A 68 -5.62 -3.93 25.53
CA ASP A 68 -5.58 -2.57 26.05
C ASP A 68 -6.79 -1.79 25.51
N ALA A 69 -7.75 -1.52 26.41
CA ALA A 69 -8.98 -0.81 26.06
C ALA A 69 -8.76 0.69 25.79
N GLU A 70 -7.72 1.29 26.34
CA GLU A 70 -7.40 2.71 26.16
C GLU A 70 -6.68 2.93 24.82
N ALA A 71 -5.77 2.02 24.47
CA ALA A 71 -5.06 2.04 23.19
C ALA A 71 -5.83 1.38 22.03
N GLY A 72 -6.90 0.63 22.31
CA GLY A 72 -7.71 -0.05 21.29
C GLY A 72 -6.96 -1.16 20.53
N ARG A 73 -5.97 -1.79 21.17
CA ARG A 73 -5.09 -2.81 20.58
C ARG A 73 -4.63 -3.83 21.63
N VAL A 74 -3.97 -4.89 21.19
CA VAL A 74 -3.27 -5.81 22.11
C VAL A 74 -2.16 -5.06 22.81
N ALA A 75 -2.04 -5.24 24.14
CA ALA A 75 -1.00 -4.64 24.96
C ALA A 75 0.39 -5.13 24.51
N THR A 76 1.36 -4.23 24.48
CA THR A 76 2.72 -4.50 23.99
C THR A 76 3.74 -4.20 25.09
N LEU A 77 4.86 -4.92 25.08
CA LEU A 77 5.98 -4.62 25.98
C LEU A 77 6.53 -3.23 25.68
N GLY A 78 6.51 -2.34 26.68
CA GLY A 78 6.97 -0.96 26.54
C GLY A 78 6.00 -0.03 25.80
N ASP A 79 4.74 -0.44 25.63
CA ASP A 79 3.69 0.35 24.97
C ASP A 79 4.03 0.84 23.54
N VAL A 80 4.86 0.06 22.83
CA VAL A 80 5.30 0.39 21.47
C VAL A 80 4.24 0.07 20.43
N SER A 81 4.20 0.84 19.35
CA SER A 81 3.24 0.67 18.24
C SER A 81 3.87 0.93 16.87
N GLY A 82 3.16 0.55 15.80
CA GLY A 82 3.59 0.79 14.41
C GLY A 82 4.96 0.19 14.08
N VAL A 83 5.85 1.01 13.51
CA VAL A 83 7.21 0.60 13.14
C VAL A 83 8.04 0.21 14.36
N GLU A 84 7.84 0.87 15.49
CA GLU A 84 8.57 0.59 16.73
C GLU A 84 8.26 -0.80 17.27
N LEU A 85 7.01 -1.24 17.18
CA LEU A 85 6.60 -2.61 17.52
C LEU A 85 7.35 -3.66 16.69
N THR A 86 7.48 -3.41 15.38
CA THR A 86 8.24 -4.30 14.49
C THR A 86 9.73 -4.30 14.86
N SER A 87 10.29 -3.13 15.15
CA SER A 87 11.67 -2.98 15.60
C SER A 87 11.94 -3.75 16.90
N ALA A 88 11.05 -3.62 17.88
CA ALA A 88 11.13 -4.33 19.16
C ALA A 88 11.05 -5.85 18.98
N ALA A 89 10.14 -6.33 18.13
CA ALA A 89 9.99 -7.76 17.84
C ALA A 89 11.25 -8.36 17.20
N PHE A 90 11.78 -7.74 16.15
CA PHE A 90 13.00 -8.23 15.51
C PHE A 90 14.23 -8.07 16.41
N GLY A 91 14.27 -7.00 17.22
CA GLY A 91 15.34 -6.73 18.18
C GLY A 91 15.47 -7.77 19.29
N THR A 92 14.42 -8.54 19.58
CA THR A 92 14.46 -9.63 20.59
C THR A 92 15.46 -10.73 20.20
N ASN A 93 15.57 -11.05 18.91
CA ASN A 93 16.44 -12.12 18.41
C ASN A 93 17.62 -11.62 17.57
N ILE A 94 17.48 -10.44 16.93
CA ILE A 94 18.49 -9.87 16.04
C ILE A 94 18.77 -8.43 16.46
N THR A 95 19.74 -8.26 17.35
CA THR A 95 20.05 -6.98 18.02
C THR A 95 20.45 -5.83 17.07
N TRP A 96 20.98 -6.14 15.88
CA TRP A 96 21.36 -5.12 14.87
C TRP A 96 20.24 -4.80 13.87
N PHE A 97 19.18 -5.61 13.82
CA PHE A 97 18.09 -5.43 12.86
C PHE A 97 17.37 -4.09 12.98
N PRO A 98 17.16 -3.50 14.18
CA PRO A 98 16.58 -2.17 14.32
C PRO A 98 17.24 -1.08 13.45
N TYR A 99 18.56 -1.11 13.29
CA TYR A 99 19.26 -0.15 12.42
C TYR A 99 18.96 -0.37 10.94
N VAL A 100 18.87 -1.63 10.52
CA VAL A 100 18.53 -1.97 9.13
C VAL A 100 17.07 -1.63 8.85
N LEU A 101 16.16 -1.92 9.78
CA LEU A 101 14.77 -1.54 9.68
C LEU A 101 14.61 -0.02 9.59
N ALA A 102 15.35 0.76 10.38
CA ALA A 102 15.29 2.22 10.32
C ALA A 102 15.64 2.75 8.92
N VAL A 103 16.73 2.24 8.31
CA VAL A 103 17.10 2.62 6.93
C VAL A 103 16.03 2.18 5.93
N ALA A 104 15.52 0.95 6.06
CA ALA A 104 14.48 0.43 5.18
C ALA A 104 13.19 1.26 5.25
N VAL A 105 12.75 1.65 6.44
CA VAL A 105 11.54 2.46 6.66
C VAL A 105 11.69 3.85 6.05
N ILE A 106 12.86 4.48 6.14
CA ILE A 106 13.11 5.78 5.49
C ILE A 106 12.98 5.65 3.96
N LEU A 107 13.60 4.62 3.37
CA LEU A 107 13.52 4.36 1.94
C LEU A 107 12.08 4.06 1.49
N PHE A 108 11.34 3.28 2.28
CA PHE A 108 9.95 2.91 2.02
C PHE A 108 8.99 4.11 2.14
N ALA A 109 9.18 4.95 3.16
CA ALA A 109 8.41 6.18 3.31
C ALA A 109 8.68 7.12 2.13
N PHE A 110 9.95 7.26 1.72
CA PHE A 110 10.33 8.11 0.60
C PHE A 110 9.77 7.63 -0.75
N SER A 111 9.85 6.33 -1.03
CA SER A 111 9.27 5.76 -2.25
C SER A 111 7.75 5.96 -2.30
N THR A 112 7.07 5.75 -1.17
CA THR A 112 5.61 5.95 -1.05
C THR A 112 5.24 7.41 -1.31
N MET A 113 5.98 8.36 -0.73
CA MET A 113 5.75 9.80 -0.97
C MET A 113 5.90 10.16 -2.45
N ILE A 114 6.87 9.61 -3.16
CA ILE A 114 7.06 9.87 -4.60
C ILE A 114 5.87 9.34 -5.40
N SER A 115 5.47 8.08 -5.17
CA SER A 115 4.35 7.46 -5.90
C SER A 115 3.05 8.21 -5.66
N TRP A 116 2.73 8.53 -4.41
CA TRP A 116 1.51 9.27 -4.07
C TRP A 116 1.53 10.73 -4.52
N SER A 117 2.71 11.35 -4.56
CA SER A 117 2.87 12.66 -5.20
C SER A 117 2.54 12.60 -6.69
N TYR A 118 3.00 11.56 -7.40
CA TYR A 118 2.68 11.36 -8.80
C TYR A 118 1.19 11.08 -9.03
N TYR A 119 0.57 10.20 -8.24
CA TYR A 119 -0.87 9.90 -8.33
C TYR A 119 -1.73 11.13 -8.11
N GLY A 120 -1.43 11.88 -7.04
CA GLY A 120 -2.13 13.12 -6.72
C GLY A 120 -1.92 14.19 -7.79
N LEU A 121 -0.71 14.30 -8.36
CA LEU A 121 -0.43 15.24 -9.43
C LEU A 121 -1.26 14.93 -10.68
N LYS A 122 -1.39 13.65 -11.05
CA LYS A 122 -2.22 13.24 -12.19
C LYS A 122 -3.70 13.52 -11.97
N ALA A 123 -4.22 13.25 -10.77
CA ALA A 123 -5.58 13.63 -10.41
C ALA A 123 -5.79 15.17 -10.43
N TRP A 124 -4.80 15.93 -9.93
CA TRP A 124 -4.82 17.38 -9.93
C TRP A 124 -4.85 17.97 -11.34
N THR A 125 -3.97 17.50 -12.23
CA THR A 125 -3.91 17.96 -13.62
C THR A 125 -5.14 17.53 -14.43
N TYR A 126 -5.76 16.40 -14.07
CA TYR A 126 -7.03 15.99 -14.68
C TYR A 126 -8.16 16.97 -14.33
N MET A 127 -8.21 17.45 -13.08
CA MET A 127 -9.28 18.33 -12.60
C MET A 127 -9.08 19.81 -12.96
N PHE A 128 -7.85 20.31 -12.89
CA PHE A 128 -7.52 21.73 -13.06
C PHE A 128 -6.79 22.05 -14.38
N GLY A 129 -6.53 21.03 -15.20
CA GLY A 129 -5.80 21.16 -16.45
C GLY A 129 -4.27 21.06 -16.31
N GLU A 130 -3.61 20.74 -17.42
CA GLU A 130 -2.16 20.63 -17.49
C GLU A 130 -1.52 22.01 -17.69
N SER A 131 -0.91 22.55 -16.63
CA SER A 131 -0.06 23.74 -16.71
C SER A 131 1.08 23.66 -15.71
N LYS A 132 2.22 24.26 -16.06
CA LYS A 132 3.40 24.32 -15.17
C LYS A 132 3.07 24.97 -13.82
N ILE A 133 2.17 25.96 -13.83
CA ILE A 133 1.72 26.65 -12.62
C ILE A 133 0.86 25.71 -11.76
N ALA A 134 -0.11 25.01 -12.35
CA ALA A 134 -0.94 24.04 -11.63
C ALA A 134 -0.11 22.92 -11.01
N GLU A 135 0.88 22.39 -11.74
CA GLU A 135 1.78 21.38 -11.19
C GLU A 135 2.64 21.92 -10.04
N LEU A 136 3.15 23.15 -10.16
CA LEU A 136 3.98 23.76 -9.12
C LEU A 136 3.16 23.99 -7.84
N ILE A 137 1.92 24.46 -7.98
CA ILE A 137 1.00 24.62 -6.85
C ILE A 137 0.80 23.29 -6.12
N PHE A 138 0.52 22.21 -6.86
CA PHE A 138 0.36 20.88 -6.26
C PHE A 138 1.64 20.43 -5.53
N LYS A 139 2.82 20.56 -6.15
CA LYS A 139 4.10 20.16 -5.55
C LYS A 139 4.41 20.95 -4.27
N VAL A 140 4.19 22.26 -4.26
CA VAL A 140 4.38 23.11 -3.08
C VAL A 140 3.40 22.71 -1.97
N MET A 141 2.12 22.50 -2.32
CA MET A 141 1.11 22.03 -1.39
C MET A 141 1.51 20.68 -0.78
N PHE A 142 1.86 19.71 -1.60
CA PHE A 142 2.29 18.37 -1.18
C PHE A 142 3.47 18.43 -0.20
N CYS A 143 4.54 19.13 -0.56
CA CYS A 143 5.71 19.29 0.33
C CYS A 143 5.36 19.97 1.65
N THR A 144 4.44 20.94 1.64
CA THR A 144 3.98 21.61 2.87
C THR A 144 3.22 20.63 3.77
N PHE A 145 2.31 19.82 3.20
CA PHE A 145 1.58 18.80 3.96
C PHE A 145 2.48 17.69 4.48
N VAL A 146 3.58 17.36 3.80
CA VAL A 146 4.59 16.41 4.34
C VAL A 146 5.21 16.95 5.63
N VAL A 147 5.57 18.23 5.68
CA VAL A 147 6.13 18.86 6.89
C VAL A 147 5.10 18.88 8.02
N ILE A 148 3.85 19.23 7.71
CA ILE A 148 2.76 19.24 8.69
C ILE A 148 2.51 17.82 9.21
N GLY A 149 2.40 16.83 8.32
CA GLY A 149 2.15 15.43 8.66
C GLY A 149 3.23 14.82 9.54
N ALA A 150 4.50 15.22 9.35
CA ALA A 150 5.61 14.78 10.20
C ALA A 150 5.52 15.29 11.66
N ALA A 151 4.72 16.33 11.93
CA ALA A 151 4.52 16.89 13.26
C ALA A 151 3.15 16.56 13.89
N MET A 152 2.27 15.84 13.18
CA MET A 152 0.93 15.47 13.65
C MET A 152 0.93 14.15 14.41
N ASN A 153 -0.07 13.97 15.29
CA ASN A 153 -0.33 12.69 15.94
C ASN A 153 -0.77 11.64 14.92
N LEU A 154 -0.24 10.43 15.06
CA LEU A 154 -0.45 9.34 14.10
C LEU A 154 -1.92 8.90 14.00
N GLY A 155 -2.64 8.78 15.13
CA GLY A 155 -4.03 8.29 15.17
C GLY A 155 -4.98 9.10 14.27
N PRO A 156 -5.16 10.42 14.51
CA PRO A 156 -6.04 11.24 13.67
C PRO A 156 -5.66 11.26 12.18
N VAL A 157 -4.36 11.13 11.86
CA VAL A 157 -3.89 11.07 10.47
C VAL A 157 -4.31 9.76 9.81
N ILE A 158 -4.25 8.64 10.54
CA ILE A 158 -4.75 7.34 10.06
C ILE A 158 -6.26 7.43 9.86
N ASP A 159 -7.04 7.87 10.84
CA ASP A 159 -8.50 7.95 10.75
C ASP A 159 -8.99 8.78 9.55
N PHE A 160 -8.33 9.93 9.32
CA PHE A 160 -8.64 10.77 8.16
C PHE A 160 -8.28 10.08 6.84
N SER A 161 -7.13 9.40 6.80
CA SER A 161 -6.65 8.68 5.62
C SER A 161 -7.56 7.48 5.31
N ASP A 162 -8.04 6.77 6.31
CA ASP A 162 -9.01 5.66 6.19
C ASP A 162 -10.28 6.14 5.50
N ALA A 163 -10.83 7.28 5.96
CA ALA A 163 -12.03 7.87 5.36
C ALA A 163 -11.79 8.31 3.89
N ALA A 164 -10.64 8.91 3.61
CA ALA A 164 -10.28 9.35 2.26
C ALA A 164 -10.13 8.17 1.28
N ILE A 165 -9.38 7.14 1.67
CA ILE A 165 -9.18 5.93 0.86
C ILE A 165 -10.48 5.17 0.66
N PHE A 166 -11.33 5.10 1.69
CA PHE A 166 -12.66 4.50 1.58
C PHE A 166 -13.51 5.20 0.52
N SER A 167 -13.53 6.53 0.53
CA SER A 167 -14.25 7.33 -0.48
C SER A 167 -13.77 7.04 -1.90
N MET A 168 -12.45 7.01 -2.12
CA MET A 168 -11.85 6.66 -3.42
C MET A 168 -12.24 5.24 -3.86
N ALA A 169 -12.16 4.27 -2.94
CA ALA A 169 -12.48 2.88 -3.22
C ALA A 169 -13.96 2.70 -3.63
N VAL A 170 -14.89 3.39 -2.98
CA VAL A 170 -16.32 3.32 -3.33
C VAL A 170 -16.55 3.74 -4.78
N VAL A 171 -15.99 4.89 -5.19
CA VAL A 171 -16.16 5.39 -6.57
C VAL A 171 -15.49 4.45 -7.57
N ASN A 172 -14.27 4.00 -7.28
CA ASN A 172 -13.52 3.14 -8.18
C ASN A 172 -14.17 1.75 -8.35
N ILE A 173 -14.61 1.12 -7.27
CA ILE A 173 -15.26 -0.20 -7.33
C ILE A 173 -16.55 -0.16 -8.16
N ILE A 174 -17.35 0.90 -8.03
CA ILE A 174 -18.55 1.09 -8.86
C ILE A 174 -18.15 1.17 -10.34
N GLY A 175 -17.13 1.95 -10.67
CA GLY A 175 -16.59 2.04 -12.04
C GLY A 175 -16.12 0.69 -12.58
N LEU A 176 -15.36 -0.07 -11.78
CA LEU A 176 -14.90 -1.41 -12.13
C LEU A 176 -16.06 -2.38 -12.38
N TYR A 177 -17.12 -2.31 -11.58
CA TYR A 177 -18.30 -3.16 -11.75
C TYR A 177 -19.01 -2.89 -13.08
N ILE A 178 -19.14 -1.61 -13.46
CA ILE A 178 -19.71 -1.19 -14.74
C ILE A 178 -18.83 -1.62 -15.90
N LEU A 179 -17.51 -1.50 -15.77
CA LEU A 179 -16.52 -1.80 -16.83
C LEU A 179 -16.13 -3.29 -16.89
N MET A 180 -16.58 -4.11 -15.95
CA MET A 180 -16.29 -5.54 -15.86
C MET A 180 -16.53 -6.32 -17.18
N PRO A 181 -17.61 -6.07 -17.96
CA PRO A 181 -17.83 -6.75 -19.23
C PRO A 181 -16.72 -6.47 -20.26
N ILE A 182 -16.19 -5.25 -20.28
CA ILE A 182 -15.11 -4.84 -21.19
C ILE A 182 -13.81 -5.55 -20.81
N VAL A 183 -13.46 -5.53 -19.52
CA VAL A 183 -12.27 -6.25 -19.01
C VAL A 183 -12.35 -7.74 -19.33
N LYS A 184 -13.53 -8.35 -19.16
CA LYS A 184 -13.76 -9.76 -19.51
C LYS A 184 -13.57 -10.04 -20.99
N ALA A 185 -14.06 -9.16 -21.87
CA ALA A 185 -13.90 -9.30 -23.31
C ALA A 185 -12.43 -9.22 -23.73
N GLU A 186 -11.70 -8.23 -23.22
CA GLU A 186 -10.26 -8.03 -23.47
C GLU A 186 -9.43 -9.23 -22.99
N LEU A 187 -9.71 -9.74 -21.78
CA LEU A 187 -9.03 -10.93 -21.25
C LEU A 187 -9.25 -12.16 -22.14
N ASN A 188 -10.48 -12.40 -22.57
CA ASN A 188 -10.80 -13.54 -23.44
C ASN A 188 -10.11 -13.42 -24.80
N SER A 189 -10.08 -12.21 -25.38
CA SER A 189 -9.37 -11.91 -26.63
C SER A 189 -7.87 -12.19 -26.49
N TYR A 190 -7.25 -11.66 -25.43
CA TYR A 190 -5.83 -11.88 -25.14
C TYR A 190 -5.49 -13.37 -24.99
N LEU A 191 -6.28 -14.12 -24.21
CA LEU A 191 -6.06 -15.56 -24.01
C LEU A 191 -6.24 -16.36 -25.31
N ALA A 192 -7.20 -15.98 -26.16
CA ALA A 192 -7.40 -16.61 -27.46
C ALA A 192 -6.19 -16.39 -28.39
N ARG A 193 -5.69 -15.14 -28.47
CA ARG A 193 -4.50 -14.76 -29.26
C ARG A 193 -3.21 -15.38 -28.74
N LEU A 194 -3.10 -15.58 -27.43
CA LEU A 194 -2.00 -16.30 -26.80
C LEU A 194 -2.04 -17.80 -27.11
N LYS A 195 -3.24 -18.39 -27.19
CA LYS A 195 -3.44 -19.81 -27.52
C LYS A 195 -3.23 -20.09 -29.01
N SER A 196 -3.65 -19.19 -29.90
CA SER A 196 -3.45 -19.30 -31.35
C SER A 196 -1.98 -19.14 -31.78
N GLY A 197 -1.14 -18.58 -30.90
CA GLY A 197 0.27 -18.32 -31.18
C GLY A 197 0.51 -16.99 -31.89
N GLU A 198 -0.52 -16.16 -32.05
CA GLU A 198 -0.39 -14.79 -32.55
C GLU A 198 0.51 -13.95 -31.64
N ILE A 199 0.35 -14.13 -30.32
CA ILE A 199 1.26 -13.57 -29.33
C ILE A 199 2.39 -14.57 -29.08
N ARG A 200 3.61 -14.19 -29.46
CA ARG A 200 4.81 -15.02 -29.20
C ARG A 200 5.03 -15.17 -27.70
N LYS A 201 5.01 -16.40 -27.22
CA LYS A 201 5.47 -16.75 -25.87
C LYS A 201 6.99 -16.65 -25.84
N PHE A 202 7.52 -15.70 -25.09
CA PHE A 202 8.94 -15.70 -24.74
C PHE A 202 9.16 -16.78 -23.67
N ARG A 203 10.13 -17.68 -23.87
CA ARG A 203 10.55 -18.60 -22.80
C ARG A 203 11.25 -17.76 -21.73
N ALA A 204 10.80 -17.90 -20.49
CA ALA A 204 11.52 -17.45 -19.31
C ALA A 204 12.80 -18.26 -19.13
#